data_AF-A0A8K0CKJ9-F1
#
_entry.id   AF-A0A8K0CKJ9-F1
#
_cell.length_a   1.000
_cell.length_b   1.000
_cell.length_c   1.000
_cell.angle_alpha   90.00
_cell.angle_beta   90.00
_cell.angle_gamma   90.00
#
_symmetry.space_group_name_H-M   'P 1'
#
loop_
_entity.id
_entity.type
_entity.pdbx_description
1 polymer ?
#
loop_
_entity_poly.entity_id
_entity_poly.type
_entity_poly.pdbx_seq_one_letter_code
_entity_poly.pdbx_strand_id
1 'polypeptide(L)'
;HSSQALVRHTASFVIVSIRLCFYGYAANYIENEALAVADGIYSSKWYTHKFPGLKATLLLMIQNSQNVITIKAGGIFIINAETIVN
;
A
#
# COMPACT_ATOMS: atom_id res chain seq x y z
N HIS A 1 -20.67 -23.55 27.79
CA HIS A 1 -20.20 -22.15 27.73
C HIS A 1 -18.85 -22.03 26.99
N SER A 2 -17.86 -22.90 27.25
CA SER A 2 -16.54 -22.86 26.58
C SER A 2 -16.53 -23.06 25.06
N SER A 3 -17.45 -23.87 24.50
CA SER A 3 -17.54 -24.08 23.04
C SER A 3 -17.98 -22.83 22.27
N GLN A 4 -18.88 -22.02 22.84
CA GLN A 4 -19.38 -20.79 22.20
C GLN A 4 -18.31 -19.70 22.16
N ALA A 5 -17.42 -19.63 23.15
CA ALA A 5 -16.31 -18.68 23.16
C ALA A 5 -15.33 -18.97 22.03
N LEU A 6 -14.95 -20.23 21.83
CA LEU A 6 -14.02 -20.64 20.78
C LEU A 6 -14.53 -20.30 19.38
N VAL A 7 -15.81 -20.61 19.11
CA VAL A 7 -16.46 -20.30 17.83
C VAL A 7 -16.50 -18.80 17.57
N ARG A 8 -16.68 -17.97 18.61
CA ARG A 8 -16.69 -16.52 18.46
C ARG A 8 -15.32 -15.96 18.10
N HIS A 9 -14.25 -16.50 18.68
CA HIS A 9 -12.88 -16.10 18.38
C HIS A 9 -12.46 -16.53 16.97
N THR A 10 -12.78 -17.76 16.56
CA THR A 10 -12.47 -18.24 15.20
C THR A 10 -13.25 -17.48 14.13
N ALA A 11 -14.55 -17.23 14.34
CA ALA A 11 -15.36 -16.42 13.44
C ALA A 11 -14.80 -15.00 13.30
N SER A 12 -14.42 -14.37 14.41
CA SER A 12 -13.82 -13.02 14.39
C SER A 12 -12.51 -12.99 13.61
N PHE A 13 -11.65 -14.00 13.79
CA PHE A 13 -10.39 -14.11 13.05
C PHE A 13 -10.63 -14.22 11.54
N VAL A 14 -11.53 -15.11 11.11
CA VAL A 14 -11.89 -15.30 9.70
C VAL A 14 -12.43 -14.01 9.08
N ILE A 15 -13.33 -13.31 9.78
CA ILE A 15 -13.89 -12.03 9.31
C ILE A 15 -12.79 -10.98 9.14
N VAL A 16 -11.85 -10.88 10.09
CA VAL A 16 -10.73 -9.92 10.02
C VAL A 16 -9.79 -10.28 8.88
N SER A 17 -9.44 -11.56 8.69
CA SER A 17 -8.63 -12.01 7.56
C SER A 17 -9.26 -11.68 6.22
N ILE A 18 -10.57 -11.94 6.06
CA ILE A 18 -11.30 -11.61 4.83
C ILE A 18 -11.29 -10.10 4.57
N ARG A 19 -11.55 -9.29 5.60
CA ARG A 19 -11.48 -7.82 5.49
C ARG A 19 -10.09 -7.38 5.05
N LEU A 20 -9.04 -7.90 5.67
CA LEU A 20 -7.65 -7.59 5.32
C LEU A 20 -7.32 -7.99 3.88
N CYS A 21 -7.81 -9.14 3.40
CA CYS A 21 -7.65 -9.53 2.00
C CYS A 21 -8.31 -8.53 1.05
N PHE A 22 -9.55 -8.11 1.31
CA PHE A 22 -10.23 -7.13 0.46
C PHE A 22 -9.56 -5.75 0.48
N TYR A 23 -9.19 -5.25 1.67
CA TYR A 23 -8.49 -3.97 1.79
C TYR A 23 -7.10 -4.03 1.16
N GLY A 24 -6.36 -5.10 1.35
CA GLY A 24 -5.03 -5.29 0.76
C GLY A 24 -5.09 -5.38 -0.77
N TYR A 25 -6.05 -6.12 -1.32
CA TYR A 25 -6.26 -6.20 -2.76
C TYR A 25 -6.63 -4.84 -3.36
N ALA A 26 -7.57 -4.12 -2.74
CA ALA A 26 -7.97 -2.79 -3.19
C ALA A 26 -6.83 -1.77 -3.09
N ALA A 27 -6.05 -1.80 -1.99
CA ALA A 27 -4.89 -0.95 -1.81
C ALA A 27 -3.83 -1.20 -2.89
N ASN A 28 -3.47 -2.46 -3.14
CA ASN A 28 -2.50 -2.83 -4.16
C ASN A 28 -2.97 -2.46 -5.58
N TYR A 29 -4.27 -2.60 -5.86
CA TYR A 29 -4.85 -2.14 -7.12
C TYR A 29 -4.72 -0.62 -7.29
N ILE A 30 -5.10 0.16 -6.28
CA ILE A 30 -4.99 1.62 -6.29
C ILE A 30 -3.53 2.06 -6.40
N GLU A 31 -2.61 1.38 -5.71
CA GLU A 31 -1.19 1.67 -5.74
C GLU A 31 -0.58 1.43 -7.13
N ASN A 32 -0.91 0.32 -7.77
CA ASN A 32 -0.48 0.02 -9.15
C ASN A 32 -1.00 1.06 -10.16
N GLU A 33 -2.28 1.41 -10.07
CA GLU A 33 -2.87 2.44 -10.94
C GLU A 33 -2.24 3.82 -10.67
N ALA A 34 -1.99 4.16 -9.39
CA ALA A 34 -1.34 5.41 -9.01
C ALA A 34 0.11 5.48 -9.52
N LEU A 35 0.85 4.37 -9.50
CA LEU A 35 2.19 4.26 -10.09
C LEU A 35 2.16 4.46 -11.60
N ALA A 36 1.21 3.84 -12.31
CA ALA A 36 1.05 4.01 -13.75
C ALA A 36 0.72 5.47 -14.13
N VAL A 37 -0.15 6.12 -13.35
CA VAL A 37 -0.46 7.55 -13.52
C VAL A 37 0.77 8.41 -13.22
N ALA A 38 1.50 8.12 -12.13
CA ALA A 38 2.71 8.86 -11.78
C ALA A 38 3.79 8.74 -12.86
N ASP A 39 3.97 7.57 -13.47
CA ASP A 39 4.91 7.34 -14.56
C ASP A 39 4.50 8.11 -15.83
N GLY A 40 3.22 8.09 -16.18
CA GLY A 40 2.68 8.90 -17.28
C GLY A 40 2.89 10.40 -17.08
N ILE A 41 2.74 10.89 -15.85
CA ILE A 41 3.02 12.29 -15.53
C ILE A 41 4.52 12.57 -15.54
N TYR A 42 5.37 11.66 -15.06
CA TYR A 42 6.83 11.82 -15.10
C TYR A 42 7.37 11.90 -16.53
N SER A 43 6.79 11.10 -17.43
CA SER A 43 7.06 11.12 -18.88
C SER A 43 6.51 12.37 -19.57
N SER A 44 5.43 12.95 -19.03
CA SER A 44 4.96 14.27 -19.46
C SER A 44 6.00 15.34 -19.11
N LYS A 45 6.11 16.42 -19.91
CA LYS A 45 7.06 17.54 -19.66
C LYS A 45 6.65 18.41 -18.45
N TRP A 46 6.33 17.80 -17.31
CA TRP A 46 5.81 18.42 -16.08
C TRP A 46 6.74 19.53 -15.54
N TYR A 47 8.05 19.39 -15.75
CA TYR A 47 9.06 20.40 -15.41
C TYR A 47 8.94 21.71 -16.19
N THR A 48 8.18 21.72 -17.30
CA THR A 48 7.95 22.90 -18.14
C THR A 48 6.72 23.69 -17.70
N HIS A 49 5.85 23.10 -16.85
CA HIS A 49 4.65 23.77 -16.36
C HIS A 49 4.98 24.81 -15.28
N LYS A 50 4.49 26.03 -15.46
CA LYS A 50 4.72 27.19 -14.56
C LYS A 50 3.96 27.14 -13.22
N PHE A 51 3.30 26.02 -12.89
CA PHE A 51 2.51 25.89 -11.67
C PHE A 51 3.33 25.20 -10.56
N PRO A 52 3.91 25.96 -9.61
CA PRO A 52 4.76 25.39 -8.55
C PRO A 52 4.01 24.42 -7.63
N GLY A 53 2.70 24.62 -7.42
CA GLY A 53 1.86 23.73 -6.62
C GLY A 53 1.73 22.32 -7.21
N LEU A 54 1.56 22.21 -8.54
CA LEU A 54 1.44 20.93 -9.22
C LEU A 54 2.76 20.14 -9.14
N LYS A 55 3.90 20.83 -9.31
CA LYS A 55 5.23 20.25 -9.20
C LYS A 55 5.50 19.65 -7.82
N ALA A 56 5.14 20.35 -6.75
CA ALA A 56 5.32 19.86 -5.38
C ALA A 56 4.46 18.62 -5.09
N THR A 57 3.19 18.61 -5.53
CA THR A 57 2.30 17.46 -5.37
C THR A 57 2.81 16.24 -6.13
N LEU A 58 3.33 16.40 -7.35
CA LEU A 58 3.88 15.31 -8.14
C LEU A 58 5.15 14.72 -7.53
N LEU A 59 6.07 15.58 -7.08
CA LEU A 59 7.27 15.15 -6.36
C LEU A 59 6.92 14.37 -5.09
N LEU A 60 5.94 14.85 -4.31
CA LEU A 60 5.44 14.13 -3.15
C LEU A 60 4.82 12.79 -3.56
N MET A 61 4.02 12.74 -4.62
CA MET A 61 3.36 11.50 -5.05
C MET A 61 4.38 10.43 -5.49
N ILE A 62 5.42 10.83 -6.23
CA ILE A 62 6.54 9.97 -6.62
C ILE A 62 7.35 9.52 -5.40
N GLN A 63 7.64 10.43 -4.47
CA GLN A 63 8.38 10.11 -3.26
C GLN A 63 7.58 9.15 -2.35
N ASN A 64 6.25 9.31 -2.29
CA ASN A 64 5.37 8.41 -1.55
C ASN A 64 5.18 7.06 -2.25
N SER A 65 5.17 7.00 -3.58
CA SER A 65 5.07 5.74 -4.32
C SER A 65 6.34 4.90 -4.27
N GLN A 66 7.50 5.53 -4.02
CA GLN A 66 8.76 4.84 -3.75
C GLN A 66 8.86 4.32 -2.31
N ASN A 67 8.02 4.80 -1.40
CA ASN A 67 7.89 4.23 -0.06
C ASN A 67 7.01 2.99 -0.17
N VAL A 68 7.63 1.84 -0.44
CA VAL A 68 6.99 0.52 -0.38
C VAL A 68 6.13 0.47 0.88
N ILE A 69 4.82 0.28 0.71
CA ILE A 69 3.87 0.04 1.80
C ILE A 69 4.27 -1.30 2.44
N THR A 70 5.28 -1.23 3.29
CA THR A 70 5.81 -2.36 4.02
C THR A 70 4.76 -2.68 5.05
N ILE A 71 4.00 -3.75 4.83
CA ILE A 71 3.06 -4.28 5.81
C ILE A 71 3.89 -4.68 7.04
N LYS A 72 4.04 -3.75 7.97
CA LYS A 72 4.67 -3.96 9.27
C LYS A 72 3.72 -4.83 10.09
N ALA A 73 3.83 -6.15 9.96
CA ALA A 73 3.21 -7.06 10.91
C ALA A 73 3.85 -6.83 12.29
N GLY A 74 3.19 -6.03 13.14
CA GLY A 74 3.60 -5.76 14.52
C GLY A 74 4.83 -4.85 14.71
N GLY A 75 5.35 -4.21 13.66
CA GLY A 75 6.51 -3.30 13.78
C GLY A 75 7.89 -3.96 13.89
N ILE A 76 7.97 -5.29 13.74
CA ILE A 76 9.20 -6.06 14.06
C ILE A 76 9.95 -6.53 12.80
N PHE A 77 9.30 -6.59 11.63
CA PHE A 77 9.95 -7.10 10.42
C PHE A 77 9.65 -6.26 9.18
N ILE A 78 10.74 -5.75 8.58
CA ILE A 78 10.75 -5.19 7.23
C ILE A 78 11.07 -6.37 6.31
N ILE A 79 10.05 -6.94 5.67
CA ILE A 79 10.27 -7.94 4.62
C ILE A 79 10.48 -7.13 3.33
N ASN A 80 11.73 -6.84 3.00
CA ASN A 80 12.10 -6.32 1.69
C ASN A 80 12.39 -7.51 0.75
N ALA A 81 12.10 -7.37 -0.54
CA ALA A 81 12.47 -8.33 -1.57
C ALA A 81 13.98 -8.66 -1.53
N GLU A 82 14.81 -7.70 -1.13
CA GLU A 82 16.26 -7.90 -0.95
C GLU A 82 16.59 -8.84 0.22
N THR A 83 15.78 -8.88 1.28
CA THR A 83 15.98 -9.77 2.45
C THR A 83 15.64 -11.23 2.13
N ILE A 84 14.85 -11.48 1.08
CA ILE A 84 14.48 -12.85 0.65
C ILE A 84 15.57 -13.44 -0.26
N VAL A 85 16.38 -12.59 -0.89
CA VAL A 85 17.39 -12.99 -1.89
C VAL A 85 18.79 -13.18 -1.28
N ASN A 86 18.97 -12.84 0.00
CA ASN A 86 20.22 -13.04 0.76
C ASN A 86 20.01 -13.97 1.96
#